data_AF-A0A6M8N271-F1
#
_entry.id   AF-A0A6M8N271-F1
#
_cell.length_a   1.000
_cell.length_b   1.000
_cell.length_c   1.000
_cell.angle_alpha   90.00
_cell.angle_beta   90.00
_cell.angle_gamma   90.00
#
_symmetry.space_group_name_H-M   'P 1'
#
loop_
_entity.id
_entity.type
_entity.pdbx_description
1 polymer ?
#
loop_
_entity_poly.entity_id
_entity_poly.type
_entity_poly.pdbx_seq_one_letter_code
_entity_poly.pdbx_strand_id
1 'polypeptide(L)'
;MSKKVYNIGGFLAFALSIIFSIYQIMQEFDIVKSVYFYSGIFGLIFFGLSLFFSLLKYKYTKDYPKILGFYAFFWTLIHFFNYFAFSKNLDLILFFKDTFNKNLDFSGFISFFILALMFISSFKLFKKLSKIRKLGYFCFLIASWHYFLSAKIPQISHFLVLSIALVFILFKVWKNYKKRKKVTFS
;
A
#
# COMPACT_ATOMS: atom_id res chain seq x y z
N MET A 1 21.02 -20.36 -3.62
CA MET A 1 19.55 -20.42 -3.50
C MET A 1 18.91 -19.82 -4.75
N SER A 2 18.07 -20.58 -5.45
CA SER A 2 17.48 -20.17 -6.74
C SER A 2 16.36 -19.13 -6.55
N LYS A 3 16.15 -18.26 -7.55
CA LYS A 3 15.08 -17.23 -7.59
C LYS A 3 13.69 -17.77 -7.22
N LYS A 4 13.42 -19.08 -7.40
CA LYS A 4 12.13 -19.71 -7.06
C LYS A 4 11.85 -19.72 -5.55
N VAL A 5 12.87 -19.90 -4.70
CA VAL A 5 12.68 -20.07 -3.24
C VAL A 5 12.19 -18.79 -2.56
N TYR A 6 12.68 -17.64 -3.00
CA TYR A 6 12.29 -16.35 -2.43
C TYR A 6 10.86 -15.94 -2.84
N ASN A 7 10.44 -16.26 -4.06
CA ASN A 7 9.06 -16.01 -4.50
C ASN A 7 8.03 -16.84 -3.69
N ILE A 8 8.43 -18.02 -3.20
CA ILE A 8 7.58 -18.86 -2.35
C ILE A 8 7.29 -18.17 -1.01
N GLY A 9 8.28 -17.54 -0.37
CA GLY A 9 8.06 -16.84 0.91
C GLY A 9 7.04 -15.70 0.81
N GLY A 10 7.14 -14.87 -0.24
CA GLY A 10 6.15 -13.81 -0.49
C GLY A 10 4.75 -14.37 -0.77
N PHE A 11 4.66 -15.45 -1.55
CA PHE A 11 3.39 -16.13 -1.82
C PHE A 11 2.79 -16.76 -0.57
N LEU A 12 3.58 -17.41 0.27
CA LEU A 12 3.14 -17.96 1.55
C LEU A 12 2.60 -16.88 2.47
N ALA A 13 3.29 -15.73 2.58
CA ALA A 13 2.78 -14.60 3.36
C ALA A 13 1.43 -14.10 2.82
N PHE A 14 1.25 -14.07 1.50
CA PHE A 14 -0.02 -13.71 0.87
C PHE A 14 -1.12 -14.75 1.15
N ALA A 15 -0.84 -16.04 0.98
CA ALA A 15 -1.79 -17.11 1.28
C ALA A 15 -2.21 -17.09 2.76
N LEU A 16 -1.24 -16.91 3.67
CA LEU A 16 -1.50 -16.76 5.10
C LEU A 16 -2.37 -15.54 5.40
N SER A 17 -2.15 -14.40 4.71
CA SER A 17 -3.01 -13.22 4.89
C SER A 17 -4.46 -13.51 4.52
N ILE A 18 -4.70 -14.26 3.45
CA ILE A 18 -6.06 -14.65 3.03
C ILE A 18 -6.69 -15.60 4.05
N ILE A 19 -5.97 -16.65 4.45
CA ILE A 19 -6.47 -17.64 5.42
C ILE A 19 -6.79 -16.95 6.75
N PHE A 20 -5.91 -16.09 7.23
CA PHE A 20 -6.11 -15.33 8.46
C PHE A 20 -7.32 -14.41 8.35
N SER A 21 -7.46 -13.66 7.25
CA SER A 21 -8.64 -12.82 7.03
C SER A 21 -9.93 -13.63 7.04
N ILE A 22 -9.98 -14.75 6.33
CA ILE A 22 -11.18 -15.62 6.29
C ILE A 22 -11.51 -16.11 7.70
N TYR A 23 -10.52 -16.65 8.42
CA TYR A 23 -10.71 -17.15 9.78
C TYR A 23 -11.30 -16.08 10.72
N GLN A 24 -10.81 -14.85 10.59
CA GLN A 24 -11.23 -13.75 11.44
C GLN A 24 -12.61 -13.20 11.03
N ILE A 25 -12.88 -13.08 9.73
CA ILE A 25 -14.18 -12.65 9.21
C ILE A 25 -15.29 -13.62 9.63
N MET A 26 -15.01 -14.93 9.66
CA MET A 26 -15.98 -15.95 10.10
C MET A 26 -16.40 -15.83 11.57
N GLN A 27 -15.64 -15.12 12.40
CA GLN A 27 -15.92 -14.91 13.82
C GLN A 27 -16.66 -13.60 14.10
N GLU A 28 -16.75 -12.71 13.10
CA GLU A 28 -17.34 -11.38 13.25
C GLU A 28 -18.83 -11.39 12.85
N PHE A 29 -19.65 -10.64 13.59
CA PHE A 29 -21.07 -10.47 13.22
C PHE A 29 -21.24 -9.60 11.97
N ASP A 30 -20.39 -8.57 11.81
CA ASP A 30 -20.41 -7.67 10.66
C ASP A 30 -19.29 -8.04 9.66
N ILE A 31 -19.65 -8.92 8.73
CA ILE A 31 -18.76 -9.41 7.68
C ILE A 31 -18.27 -8.27 6.78
N VAL A 32 -19.13 -7.30 6.48
CA VAL A 32 -18.79 -6.21 5.56
C VAL A 32 -17.71 -5.33 6.19
N LYS A 33 -17.92 -4.92 7.44
CA LYS A 33 -16.98 -4.10 8.18
C LYS A 33 -15.66 -4.81 8.44
N SER A 34 -15.69 -6.11 8.77
CA SER A 34 -14.46 -6.89 8.99
C SER A 34 -13.65 -7.03 7.70
N VAL A 35 -14.28 -7.35 6.56
CA VAL A 35 -13.61 -7.36 5.24
C VAL A 35 -12.99 -6.00 4.94
N TYR A 36 -13.73 -4.90 5.17
CA TYR A 36 -13.22 -3.54 4.97
C TYR A 36 -11.97 -3.26 5.82
N PHE A 37 -12.00 -3.66 7.10
CA PHE A 37 -10.89 -3.45 8.03
C PHE A 37 -9.65 -4.27 7.67
N TYR A 38 -9.78 -5.59 7.51
CA TYR A 38 -8.63 -6.46 7.22
C TYR A 38 -8.01 -6.21 5.86
N SER A 39 -8.82 -5.91 4.84
CA SER A 39 -8.29 -5.56 3.52
C SER A 39 -7.48 -4.26 3.53
N GLY A 40 -7.90 -3.28 4.33
CA GLY A 40 -7.13 -2.06 4.55
C GLY A 40 -5.78 -2.34 5.23
N ILE A 41 -5.79 -3.13 6.32
CA ILE A 41 -4.58 -3.48 7.07
C ILE A 41 -3.59 -4.27 6.21
N PHE A 42 -4.03 -5.32 5.52
CA PHE A 42 -3.13 -6.12 4.69
C PHE A 42 -2.61 -5.33 3.49
N GLY A 43 -3.44 -4.47 2.88
CA GLY A 43 -2.99 -3.54 1.86
C GLY A 43 -1.82 -2.66 2.34
N LEU A 44 -1.95 -2.10 3.55
CA LEU A 44 -0.92 -1.28 4.18
C LEU A 44 0.36 -2.07 4.50
N ILE A 45 0.22 -3.28 5.07
CA ILE A 45 1.36 -4.15 5.42
C ILE A 45 2.15 -4.54 4.17
N PHE A 46 1.49 -5.07 3.15
CA PHE A 46 2.17 -5.48 1.91
C PHE A 46 2.81 -4.28 1.19
N PHE A 47 2.17 -3.10 1.25
CA PHE A 47 2.75 -1.90 0.66
C PHE A 47 4.00 -1.45 1.41
N GLY A 48 3.96 -1.44 2.74
CA GLY A 48 5.11 -1.14 3.60
C GLY A 48 6.28 -2.11 3.34
N LEU A 49 6.00 -3.42 3.30
CA LEU A 49 7.00 -4.44 2.99
C LEU A 49 7.61 -4.25 1.60
N SER A 50 6.78 -3.94 0.59
CA SER A 50 7.26 -3.65 -0.77
C SER A 50 8.29 -2.50 -0.78
N LEU A 51 8.00 -1.41 -0.06
CA LEU A 51 8.91 -0.26 0.02
C LEU A 51 10.16 -0.56 0.86
N PHE A 52 10.01 -1.33 1.94
CA PHE A 52 11.14 -1.76 2.77
C PHE A 52 12.18 -2.53 1.95
N PHE A 53 11.76 -3.56 1.22
CA PHE A 53 12.68 -4.32 0.34
C PHE A 53 13.24 -3.45 -0.80
N SER A 54 12.47 -2.46 -1.28
CA SER A 54 12.93 -1.49 -2.29
C SER A 54 14.04 -0.56 -1.78
N LEU A 55 14.01 -0.20 -0.49
CA LEU A 55 15.04 0.63 0.16
C LEU A 55 16.36 -0.13 0.32
N LEU A 56 16.28 -1.37 0.81
CA LEU A 56 17.44 -2.24 1.09
C LEU A 56 18.19 -2.64 -0.19
N LYS A 57 17.48 -2.84 -1.31
CA LYS A 57 18.07 -3.25 -2.61
C LYS A 57 18.95 -4.50 -2.52
N TYR A 58 18.60 -5.44 -1.65
CA TYR A 58 19.39 -6.66 -1.46
C TYR A 58 19.34 -7.54 -2.72
N LYS A 59 20.49 -8.12 -3.12
CA LYS A 59 20.66 -8.84 -4.41
C LYS A 59 19.67 -9.99 -4.57
N TYR A 60 19.35 -10.66 -3.46
CA TYR A 60 18.49 -11.85 -3.43
C TYR A 60 16.99 -11.53 -3.35
N THR A 61 16.60 -10.32 -2.94
CA THR A 61 15.18 -9.90 -2.81
C THR A 61 14.79 -8.84 -3.84
N LYS A 62 15.48 -8.79 -4.99
CA LYS A 62 15.25 -7.78 -6.03
C LYS A 62 13.83 -7.79 -6.60
N ASP A 63 13.18 -8.95 -6.61
CA ASP A 63 11.84 -9.14 -7.18
C ASP A 63 10.72 -8.89 -6.15
N TYR A 64 11.04 -8.87 -4.85
CA TYR A 64 10.07 -8.71 -3.75
C TYR A 64 9.25 -7.43 -3.83
N PRO A 65 9.83 -6.24 -4.09
CA PRO A 65 9.04 -5.02 -4.16
C PRO A 65 7.91 -5.10 -5.18
N LYS A 66 8.16 -5.78 -6.31
CA LYS A 66 7.14 -5.94 -7.36
C LYS A 66 6.04 -6.90 -6.92
N ILE A 67 6.41 -8.07 -6.40
CA ILE A 67 5.46 -9.11 -5.98
C ILE A 67 4.61 -8.62 -4.80
N LEU A 68 5.24 -8.07 -3.76
CA LEU A 68 4.54 -7.52 -2.59
C LEU A 68 3.67 -6.31 -2.96
N GLY A 69 4.11 -5.50 -3.94
CA GLY A 69 3.30 -4.41 -4.47
C GLY A 69 2.03 -4.89 -5.19
N PHE A 70 2.06 -6.06 -5.83
CA PHE A 70 0.85 -6.68 -6.39
C PHE A 70 -0.10 -7.17 -5.31
N TYR A 71 0.40 -7.77 -4.23
CA TYR A 71 -0.42 -8.17 -3.08
C TYR A 71 -1.02 -6.98 -2.35
N ALA A 72 -0.26 -5.89 -2.21
CA ALA A 72 -0.78 -4.63 -1.68
C ALA A 72 -1.95 -4.13 -2.53
N PHE A 73 -1.78 -4.05 -3.85
CA PHE A 73 -2.84 -3.61 -4.75
C PHE A 73 -4.07 -4.53 -4.69
N PHE A 74 -3.89 -5.85 -4.63
CA PHE A 74 -4.99 -6.81 -4.47
C PHE A 74 -5.84 -6.51 -3.23
N TRP A 75 -5.21 -6.34 -2.06
CA TRP A 75 -5.92 -6.04 -0.83
C TRP A 75 -6.57 -4.65 -0.85
N THR A 76 -5.88 -3.63 -1.37
CA THR A 76 -6.47 -2.29 -1.50
C THR A 76 -7.63 -2.27 -2.50
N LEU A 77 -7.63 -3.13 -3.52
CA LEU A 77 -8.73 -3.27 -4.47
C LEU A 77 -9.98 -3.82 -3.77
N ILE A 78 -9.83 -4.86 -2.94
CA ILE A 78 -10.93 -5.38 -2.10
C ILE A 78 -11.45 -4.30 -1.16
N HIS A 79 -10.54 -3.57 -0.50
CA HIS A 79 -10.89 -2.47 0.40
C HIS A 79 -11.72 -1.39 -0.30
N PHE A 80 -11.27 -0.94 -1.47
CA PHE A 80 -11.97 0.05 -2.29
C PHE A 80 -13.34 -0.45 -2.75
N PHE A 81 -13.42 -1.68 -3.29
CA PHE A 81 -14.70 -2.23 -3.75
C PHE A 81 -15.69 -2.44 -2.61
N ASN A 82 -15.24 -2.87 -1.44
CA ASN A 82 -16.10 -2.99 -0.27
C ASN A 82 -16.69 -1.62 0.10
N TYR A 83 -15.85 -0.58 0.20
CA TYR A 83 -16.32 0.79 0.43
C TYR A 83 -17.29 1.29 -0.64
N PHE A 84 -16.94 1.09 -1.91
CA PHE A 84 -17.76 1.56 -3.02
C PHE A 84 -19.11 0.83 -3.10
N ALA A 85 -19.12 -0.48 -2.86
CA ALA A 85 -20.34 -1.28 -2.90
C ALA A 85 -21.25 -1.03 -1.69
N PHE A 86 -20.71 -1.10 -0.48
CA PHE A 86 -21.53 -1.10 0.73
C PHE A 86 -21.71 0.28 1.35
N SER A 87 -20.70 1.16 1.29
CA SER A 87 -20.83 2.51 1.85
C SER A 87 -21.38 3.52 0.85
N LYS A 88 -21.24 3.27 -0.46
CA LYS A 88 -21.74 4.17 -1.52
C LYS A 88 -22.82 3.55 -2.41
N ASN A 89 -23.27 2.33 -2.13
CA ASN A 89 -24.32 1.64 -2.89
C ASN A 89 -24.03 1.57 -4.40
N LEU A 90 -22.74 1.49 -4.79
CA LEU A 90 -22.29 1.54 -6.19
C LEU A 90 -22.69 2.82 -6.96
N ASP A 91 -23.07 3.88 -6.25
CA ASP A 91 -23.43 5.17 -6.85
C ASP A 91 -22.17 6.02 -7.06
N LEU A 92 -21.81 6.23 -8.33
CA LEU A 92 -20.66 7.04 -8.72
C LEU A 92 -20.82 8.52 -8.35
N ILE A 93 -22.04 9.06 -8.44
CA ILE A 93 -22.30 10.47 -8.12
C ILE A 93 -22.12 10.69 -6.62
N LEU A 94 -22.72 9.82 -5.80
CA LEU A 94 -22.55 9.84 -4.35
C LEU A 94 -21.09 9.63 -3.96
N PHE A 95 -20.39 8.68 -4.62
CA PHE A 95 -18.99 8.40 -4.39
C PHE A 95 -18.12 9.63 -4.61
N PHE A 96 -18.21 10.30 -5.77
CA PHE A 96 -17.39 11.47 -6.06
C PHE A 96 -17.74 12.64 -5.15
N LYS A 97 -19.04 12.90 -4.93
CA LYS A 97 -19.49 13.96 -4.01
C LYS A 97 -18.87 13.79 -2.63
N ASP A 98 -18.96 12.60 -2.04
CA ASP A 98 -18.41 12.36 -0.70
C ASP A 98 -16.89 12.34 -0.67
N THR A 99 -16.26 11.75 -1.69
CA THR A 99 -14.80 11.62 -1.76
C THR A 99 -14.12 12.98 -1.80
N PHE A 100 -14.66 13.96 -2.53
CA PHE A 100 -14.09 15.31 -2.58
C PHE A 100 -14.48 16.20 -1.38
N ASN A 101 -15.50 15.81 -0.60
CA ASN A 101 -15.95 16.57 0.56
C ASN A 101 -15.30 16.12 1.88
N LYS A 102 -14.84 14.85 1.97
CA LYS A 102 -14.32 14.26 3.20
C LYS A 102 -12.83 13.96 3.08
N ASN A 103 -12.02 14.53 3.98
CA ASN A 103 -10.55 14.35 3.98
C ASN A 103 -10.12 12.87 4.07
N LEU A 104 -10.85 12.05 4.85
CA LEU A 104 -10.58 10.62 4.97
C LEU A 104 -10.76 9.92 3.61
N ASP A 105 -11.91 10.12 2.98
CA ASP A 105 -12.26 9.47 1.71
C ASP A 105 -11.34 9.96 0.58
N PHE A 106 -11.04 11.26 0.55
CA PHE A 106 -10.13 11.87 -0.42
C PHE A 106 -8.71 11.29 -0.35
N SER A 107 -8.15 11.20 0.86
CA SER A 107 -6.80 10.63 1.06
C SER A 107 -6.73 9.15 0.69
N GLY A 108 -7.79 8.39 1.00
CA GLY A 108 -7.94 7.00 0.56
C GLY A 108 -7.96 6.88 -0.96
N PHE A 109 -8.79 7.69 -1.63
CA PHE A 109 -8.89 7.70 -3.08
C PHE A 109 -7.58 8.08 -3.78
N ILE A 110 -6.89 9.14 -3.33
CA ILE A 110 -5.60 9.53 -3.91
C ILE A 110 -4.57 8.41 -3.78
N SER A 111 -4.46 7.81 -2.59
CA SER A 111 -3.48 6.74 -2.37
C SER A 111 -3.79 5.50 -3.21
N PHE A 112 -5.07 5.10 -3.31
CA PHE A 112 -5.52 4.04 -4.19
C PHE A 112 -5.21 4.34 -5.67
N PHE A 113 -5.49 5.56 -6.13
CA PHE A 113 -5.25 5.97 -7.51
C PHE A 113 -3.76 5.92 -7.87
N ILE A 114 -2.88 6.45 -7.01
CA ILE A 114 -1.42 6.37 -7.24
C ILE A 114 -0.95 4.91 -7.24
N LEU A 115 -1.44 4.09 -6.30
CA LEU A 115 -1.10 2.67 -6.24
C LEU A 115 -1.56 1.91 -7.50
N ALA A 116 -2.75 2.22 -8.02
CA ALA A 116 -3.27 1.67 -9.27
C ALA A 116 -2.40 2.06 -10.48
N LEU A 117 -1.97 3.32 -10.57
CA LEU A 117 -1.03 3.74 -11.62
C LEU A 117 0.32 3.04 -11.50
N MET A 118 0.81 2.81 -10.28
CA MET A 118 2.02 2.02 -10.04
C MET A 118 1.85 0.56 -10.48
N PHE A 119 0.68 -0.04 -10.20
CA PHE A 119 0.32 -1.37 -10.68
C PHE A 119 0.33 -1.44 -12.21
N ILE A 120 -0.40 -0.54 -12.88
CA ILE A 120 -0.47 -0.46 -14.35
C ILE A 120 0.91 -0.26 -14.98
N SER A 121 1.77 0.56 -14.37
CA SER A 121 3.13 0.80 -14.87
C SER A 121 4.00 -0.47 -14.91
N SER A 122 3.57 -1.57 -14.27
CA SER A 122 4.26 -2.87 -14.19
C SER A 122 4.03 -3.78 -15.38
N PHE A 123 3.09 -3.44 -16.25
CA PHE A 123 2.93 -4.08 -17.55
C PHE A 123 3.87 -3.45 -18.59
N LYS A 124 4.38 -4.26 -19.52
CA LYS A 124 5.36 -3.83 -20.54
C LYS A 124 4.83 -2.67 -21.40
N LEU A 125 3.52 -2.64 -21.64
CA LEU A 125 2.84 -1.63 -22.45
C LEU A 125 2.96 -0.21 -21.86
N PHE A 126 3.03 -0.08 -20.52
CA PHE A 126 3.00 1.20 -19.82
C PHE A 126 4.35 1.62 -19.25
N LYS A 127 5.45 1.22 -19.90
CA LYS A 127 6.82 1.53 -19.44
C LYS A 127 7.08 3.04 -19.30
N LYS A 128 6.38 3.89 -20.07
CA LYS A 128 6.43 5.36 -19.96
C LYS A 128 5.96 5.87 -18.58
N LEU A 129 5.03 5.17 -17.94
CA LEU A 129 4.53 5.48 -16.59
C LEU A 129 5.45 4.99 -15.46
N SER A 130 6.59 4.38 -15.78
CA SER A 130 7.52 3.85 -14.77
C SER A 130 8.05 4.91 -13.80
N LYS A 131 8.03 6.19 -14.17
CA LYS A 131 8.39 7.32 -13.30
C LYS A 131 7.46 7.43 -12.08
N ILE A 132 6.19 7.02 -12.20
CA ILE A 132 5.18 7.08 -11.13
C ILE A 132 5.60 6.25 -9.92
N ARG A 133 6.36 5.17 -10.11
CA ARG A 133 6.89 4.37 -8.99
C ARG A 133 7.76 5.15 -8.00
N LYS A 134 8.32 6.29 -8.42
CA LYS A 134 9.06 7.18 -7.51
C LYS A 134 8.16 7.80 -6.44
N LEU A 135 6.86 7.96 -6.74
CA LEU A 135 5.84 8.45 -5.83
C LEU A 135 5.44 7.40 -4.78
N GLY A 136 5.92 6.15 -4.86
CA GLY A 136 5.53 5.10 -3.93
C GLY A 136 5.73 5.45 -2.46
N TYR A 137 6.84 6.11 -2.11
CA TYR A 137 7.08 6.57 -0.73
C TYR A 137 6.09 7.65 -0.28
N PHE A 138 5.75 8.58 -1.18
CA PHE A 138 4.76 9.62 -0.91
C PHE A 138 3.35 9.04 -0.82
N CYS A 139 3.01 8.10 -1.71
CA CYS A 139 1.76 7.34 -1.68
C CYS A 139 1.60 6.57 -0.37
N PHE A 140 2.68 5.97 0.16
CA PHE A 140 2.62 5.27 1.44
C PHE A 140 2.45 6.21 2.63
N LEU A 141 2.99 7.44 2.57
CA LEU A 141 2.68 8.47 3.56
C LEU A 141 1.21 8.86 3.53
N ILE A 142 0.63 9.09 2.35
CA ILE A 142 -0.81 9.39 2.22
C ILE A 142 -1.66 8.21 2.72
N ALA A 143 -1.30 6.97 2.39
CA ALA A 143 -2.00 5.79 2.87
C ALA A 143 -1.92 5.64 4.40
N SER A 144 -0.77 5.93 4.99
CA SER A 144 -0.59 5.91 6.46
C SER A 144 -1.36 7.04 7.14
N TRP A 145 -1.42 8.21 6.50
CA TRP A 145 -2.25 9.33 6.95
C TRP A 145 -3.74 9.01 6.88
N HIS A 146 -4.20 8.36 5.80
CA HIS A 146 -5.56 7.86 5.67
C HIS A 146 -5.89 6.87 6.80
N TYR A 147 -4.99 5.92 7.10
CA TYR A 147 -5.16 5.01 8.23
C TYR A 147 -5.24 5.76 9.56
N PHE A 148 -4.39 6.77 9.78
CA PHE A 148 -4.43 7.61 10.98
C PHE A 148 -5.78 8.35 11.15
N LEU A 149 -6.31 8.92 10.07
CA LEU A 149 -7.61 9.60 10.07
C LEU A 149 -8.81 8.67 10.29
N SER A 150 -8.65 7.37 10.01
CA SER A 150 -9.75 6.40 10.16
C SER A 150 -10.13 6.14 11.62
N ALA A 151 -9.20 6.35 12.55
CA ALA A 151 -9.43 6.14 13.97
C ALA A 151 -10.05 7.36 14.62
N LYS A 152 -11.15 7.16 15.35
CA LYS A 152 -11.73 8.19 16.22
C LYS A 152 -10.74 8.61 17.32
N ILE A 153 -10.00 7.63 17.86
CA ILE A 153 -8.94 7.83 18.85
C ILE A 153 -7.71 7.07 18.33
N PRO A 154 -6.67 7.78 17.85
CA PRO A 154 -5.47 7.14 17.33
C PRO A 154 -4.77 6.27 18.38
N GLN A 155 -4.66 4.98 18.08
CA GLN A 155 -3.89 4.02 18.89
C GLN A 155 -2.41 4.00 18.46
N ILE A 156 -1.57 3.34 19.28
CA ILE A 156 -0.13 3.17 19.04
C ILE A 156 0.17 2.66 17.62
N SER A 157 -0.63 1.72 17.09
CA SER A 157 -0.50 1.21 15.72
C SER A 157 -0.53 2.31 14.66
N HIS A 158 -1.43 3.29 14.79
CA HIS A 158 -1.59 4.40 13.85
C HIS A 158 -0.34 5.30 13.84
N PHE A 159 0.18 5.63 15.03
CA PHE A 159 1.41 6.40 15.17
C PHE A 159 2.63 5.65 14.63
N LEU A 160 2.70 4.34 14.86
CA LEU A 160 3.79 3.50 14.36
C LEU A 160 3.83 3.47 12.83
N VAL A 161 2.71 3.20 12.16
CA VAL A 161 2.67 3.16 10.69
C VAL A 161 3.04 4.53 10.11
N LEU A 162 2.47 5.61 10.66
CA LEU A 162 2.79 6.97 10.20
C LEU A 162 4.29 7.30 10.39
N SER A 163 4.87 6.92 11.53
CA SER A 163 6.30 7.10 11.80
C SER A 163 7.17 6.30 10.84
N ILE A 164 6.81 5.04 10.53
CA ILE A 164 7.52 4.22 9.54
C ILE A 164 7.48 4.88 8.16
N ALA A 165 6.33 5.43 7.75
CA ALA A 165 6.20 6.12 6.47
C ALA A 165 7.12 7.36 6.39
N LEU A 166 7.20 8.14 7.46
CA LEU A 166 8.13 9.27 7.57
C LEU A 166 9.58 8.81 7.47
N VAL A 167 9.96 7.77 8.20
CA VAL A 167 11.32 7.18 8.15
C VAL A 167 11.67 6.74 6.73
N PHE A 168 10.74 6.12 6.00
CA PHE A 168 10.97 5.68 4.62
C PHE A 168 11.24 6.85 3.67
N ILE A 169 10.49 7.95 3.79
CA ILE A 169 10.72 9.16 3.00
C ILE A 169 12.06 9.80 3.35
N LEU A 170 12.33 10.00 4.64
CA LEU A 170 13.57 10.62 5.11
C LEU A 170 14.80 9.82 4.65
N PHE A 171 14.76 8.49 4.79
CA PHE A 171 15.84 7.62 4.33
C PHE A 171 16.04 7.70 2.81
N LYS A 172 14.94 7.79 2.05
CA LYS A 172 14.99 7.96 0.59
C LYS A 172 15.63 9.28 0.18
N VAL A 173 15.24 10.38 0.83
CA VAL A 173 15.80 11.72 0.60
C VAL A 173 17.29 11.76 0.93
N TRP A 174 17.67 11.23 2.10
CA TRP A 174 19.07 11.15 2.53
C TRP A 174 19.95 10.36 1.55
N LYS A 175 19.49 9.20 1.07
CA LYS A 175 20.19 8.39 0.07
C LYS A 175 20.37 9.14 -1.25
N ASN A 176 19.36 9.90 -1.69
CA ASN A 176 19.45 10.74 -2.89
C ASN A 176 20.45 11.89 -2.70
N TYR A 177 20.46 12.53 -1.54
CA TYR A 177 21.40 13.60 -1.21
C TYR A 177 22.86 13.12 -1.20
N LYS A 178 23.15 12.00 -0.52
CA LYS A 178 24.49 11.38 -0.54
C LYS A 178 24.95 11.01 -1.96
N LYS A 179 24.04 10.53 -2.80
CA LYS A 179 24.37 10.19 -4.19
C LYS A 179 24.75 11.44 -5.01
N ARG A 180 24.07 12.57 -4.80
CA ARG A 180 24.40 13.84 -5.48
C ARG A 180 25.77 14.37 -5.06
N LYS A 181 26.09 14.34 -3.76
CA LYS A 181 27.43 14.74 -3.28
C LYS A 181 28.56 13.93 -3.91
N LYS A 182 28.40 12.61 -4.09
CA LYS A 182 29.44 11.79 -4.73
C LYS A 182 29.71 12.13 -6.21
N VAL A 183 28.76 12.73 -6.91
CA VAL A 183 28.89 13.07 -8.34
C VAL A 183 29.51 14.46 -8.54
N THR A 184 29.41 15.35 -7.55
CA THR A 184 30.01 16.69 -7.61
C THR A 184 31.48 16.74 -7.16
N PHE A 185 32.01 15.64 -6.60
CA PHE A 185 33.39 15.53 -6.11
C PHE A 185 34.18 14.40 -6.81
N SER A 186 33.75 13.99 -8.01
CA SER A 186 34.44 13.04 -8.90
C SER A 186 34.61 13.67 -10.28
#